data_AF-A0A6A6LNL5-F1
#
_entry.id   AF-A0A6A6LNL5-F1
#
_cell.length_a   1.000
_cell.length_b   1.000
_cell.length_c   1.000
_cell.angle_alpha   90.00
_cell.angle_beta   90.00
_cell.angle_gamma   90.00
#
_symmetry.space_group_name_H-M   'P 1'
#
loop_
_entity.id
_entity.type
_entity.pdbx_description
1 polymer ?
#
loop_
_entity_poly.entity_id
_entity_poly.type
_entity_poly.pdbx_seq_one_letter_code
_entity_poly.pdbx_strand_id
1 'polypeptide(L)'
;MARILALYASYFLKACDHFVISIKANCIDSTIPAEAGVESEEKKMTQEQFKPSDHVTLAPFERDHTCVIGGYRMPKKQKTAA
;
A
#
# COMPACT_ATOMS: atom_id res chain seq x y z
N MET A 1 7.75 -5.95 -2.10
CA MET A 1 6.47 -6.69 -2.23
C MET A 1 5.52 -6.03 -3.24
N ALA A 2 5.56 -4.71 -3.41
CA ALA A 2 4.70 -3.94 -4.31
C ALA A 2 4.52 -4.53 -5.73
N ARG A 3 5.60 -5.06 -6.34
CA ARG A 3 5.56 -5.63 -7.69
C ARG A 3 4.62 -6.82 -7.87
N ILE A 4 4.56 -7.71 -6.87
CA ILE A 4 3.67 -8.87 -6.93
C ILE A 4 2.21 -8.43 -6.79
N LEU A 5 1.95 -7.48 -5.88
CA LEU A 5 0.63 -6.87 -5.73
C LEU A 5 0.19 -6.18 -7.02
N ALA A 6 1.08 -5.44 -7.68
CA ALA A 6 0.81 -4.75 -8.94
C ALA A 6 0.49 -5.70 -10.09
N LEU A 7 1.22 -6.80 -10.20
CA LEU A 7 0.90 -7.86 -11.15
C LEU A 7 -0.50 -8.41 -10.86
N TYR A 8 -0.77 -8.81 -9.62
CA TYR A 8 -2.07 -9.35 -9.24
C TYR A 8 -3.22 -8.38 -9.53
N ALA A 9 -3.06 -7.10 -9.17
CA ALA A 9 -4.07 -6.09 -9.45
C ALA A 9 -4.27 -5.83 -10.95
N SER A 10 -3.21 -5.91 -11.75
CA SER A 10 -3.32 -5.72 -13.20
C SER A 10 -4.09 -6.85 -13.89
N TYR A 11 -4.09 -8.06 -13.31
CA TYR A 11 -4.83 -9.21 -13.85
C TYR A 11 -6.24 -9.37 -13.28
N PHE A 12 -6.44 -9.06 -11.99
CA PHE A 12 -7.66 -9.41 -11.27
C PHE A 12 -8.45 -8.24 -10.70
N LEU A 13 -7.81 -7.10 -10.37
CA LEU A 13 -8.54 -5.94 -9.87
C LEU A 13 -9.16 -5.14 -11.00
N LYS A 14 -10.40 -4.68 -10.77
CA LYS A 14 -11.05 -3.72 -11.65
C LYS A 14 -10.41 -2.33 -11.45
N ALA A 15 -10.51 -1.49 -12.48
CA ALA A 15 -10.09 -0.10 -12.35
C ALA A 15 -10.94 0.62 -11.28
N CYS A 16 -10.30 1.47 -10.48
CA CYS A 16 -10.91 2.22 -9.37
C CYS A 16 -11.34 1.37 -8.16
N ASP A 17 -10.78 0.17 -8.01
CA ASP A 17 -11.11 -0.73 -6.91
C ASP A 17 -10.13 -0.56 -5.72
N HIS A 18 -10.51 -1.05 -4.55
CA HIS A 18 -9.72 -0.90 -3.33
C HIS A 18 -8.78 -2.09 -3.10
N PHE A 19 -7.65 -1.84 -2.45
CA PHE A 19 -6.71 -2.87 -2.02
C PHE A 19 -6.39 -2.72 -0.54
N VAL A 20 -6.11 -3.84 0.10
CA VAL A 20 -5.56 -3.93 1.45
C VAL A 20 -4.33 -4.81 1.37
N ILE A 21 -3.20 -4.31 1.87
CA ILE A 21 -1.96 -5.07 1.94
C ILE A 21 -1.37 -4.97 3.34
N SER A 22 -0.99 -6.12 3.87
CA SER A 22 -0.28 -6.21 5.13
C SER A 22 1.22 -6.32 4.85
N ILE A 23 1.99 -5.39 5.41
CA ILE A 23 3.41 -5.22 5.21
C ILE A 23 4.11 -5.55 6.52
N LYS A 24 4.89 -6.64 6.50
CA LYS A 24 5.78 -7.01 7.61
C LYS A 24 7.18 -6.51 7.31
N ALA A 25 7.67 -5.52 8.06
CA ALA A 25 8.94 -4.86 7.75
C ALA A 25 10.12 -5.85 7.74
N ASN A 26 10.10 -6.84 8.64
CA ASN A 26 11.13 -7.89 8.70
C ASN A 26 11.25 -8.73 7.41
N CYS A 27 10.20 -8.80 6.58
CA CYS A 27 10.23 -9.50 5.30
C CYS A 27 10.71 -8.61 4.13
N ILE A 28 10.79 -7.29 4.31
CA ILE A 28 11.32 -6.36 3.32
C ILE A 28 12.82 -6.22 3.53
N ASP A 29 13.19 -5.81 4.74
CA ASP A 29 14.57 -5.61 5.15
C ASP A 29 14.61 -5.56 6.68
N SER A 30 15.33 -6.51 7.29
CA SER A 30 15.41 -6.66 8.74
C SER A 30 16.36 -5.66 9.41
N THR A 31 17.06 -4.82 8.63
CA THR A 31 18.08 -3.90 9.12
C THR A 31 17.61 -2.44 9.23
N ILE A 32 16.46 -2.11 8.62
CA ILE A 32 15.87 -0.78 8.65
C ILE A 32 14.59 -0.72 9.50
N PRO A 33 14.32 0.45 10.10
CA PRO A 33 13.11 0.64 10.92
C PRO A 33 11.83 0.48 10.09
N ALA A 34 10.77 -0.01 10.73
CA ALA A 34 9.51 -0.35 10.08
C ALA A 34 8.89 0.81 9.30
N GLU A 35 8.94 2.03 9.82
CA GLU A 35 8.45 3.23 9.11
C GLU A 35 9.16 3.46 7.78
N ALA A 36 10.49 3.42 7.76
CA ALA A 36 11.29 3.61 6.55
C ALA A 36 11.05 2.49 5.52
N GLY A 37 10.87 1.25 5.99
CA GLY A 37 10.49 0.12 5.14
C GLY A 37 9.13 0.30 4.47
N VAL A 38 8.15 0.83 5.21
CA VAL A 38 6.81 1.12 4.69
C VAL A 38 6.84 2.27 3.68
N GLU A 39 7.51 3.38 3.97
CA GLU A 39 7.66 4.52 3.04
C GLU A 39 8.30 4.10 1.71
N SER A 40 9.31 3.22 1.77
CA SER A 40 9.97 2.68 0.59
C SER A 40 9.01 1.87 -0.28
N GLU A 41 8.13 1.06 0.33
CA GLU A 41 7.12 0.31 -0.42
C GLU A 41 5.97 1.20 -0.92
N GLU A 42 5.52 2.19 -0.16
CA GLU A 42 4.52 3.17 -0.62
C GLU A 42 5.00 3.93 -1.87
N LYS A 43 6.29 4.29 -1.90
CA LYS A 43 6.91 4.92 -3.06
C LYS A 43 6.88 4.02 -4.29
N LYS A 44 7.15 2.72 -4.13
CA LYS A 44 7.05 1.74 -5.22
C LYS A 44 5.60 1.52 -5.66
N MET A 45 4.66 1.43 -4.72
CA MET A 45 3.22 1.31 -5.01
C MET A 45 2.70 2.50 -5.84
N THR A 46 3.15 3.71 -5.49
CA THR A 46 2.80 4.92 -6.23
C THR A 46 3.29 4.87 -7.69
N GLN A 47 4.46 4.27 -7.96
CA GLN A 47 4.96 4.05 -9.31
C GLN A 47 4.10 3.05 -10.10
N GLU A 48 3.41 2.14 -9.41
CA GLU A 48 2.57 1.09 -10.00
C GLU A 48 1.07 1.44 -10.06
N GLN A 49 0.73 2.74 -10.00
CA GLN A 49 -0.65 3.26 -10.09
C GLN A 49 -1.54 2.92 -8.90
N PHE A 50 -0.95 2.55 -7.77
CA PHE A 50 -1.66 2.46 -6.50
C PHE A 50 -1.63 3.79 -5.79
N LYS A 51 -2.73 4.10 -5.11
CA LYS A 51 -2.86 5.28 -4.28
C LYS A 51 -3.14 4.84 -2.83
N PRO A 52 -2.11 4.76 -1.97
CA PRO A 52 -2.33 4.53 -0.54
C PRO A 52 -3.18 5.68 0.03
N SER A 53 -4.12 5.34 0.91
CA SER A 53 -5.07 6.27 1.53
C SER A 53 -4.93 6.30 3.04
N ASP A 54 -4.73 5.13 3.65
CA ASP A 54 -4.57 5.01 5.09
C ASP A 54 -3.57 3.90 5.41
N HIS A 55 -2.83 4.03 6.51
CA HIS A 55 -1.96 2.99 7.02
C HIS A 55 -2.21 2.81 8.52
N VAL A 56 -2.34 1.55 8.93
CA VAL A 56 -2.64 1.17 10.31
C VAL A 56 -1.53 0.24 10.79
N THR A 57 -0.83 0.65 11.83
CA THR A 57 0.14 -0.21 12.51
C THR A 57 -0.60 -1.14 13.48
N LEU A 58 -0.23 -2.42 13.49
CA LEU A 58 -0.90 -3.46 14.31
C LEU A 58 -0.25 -3.66 15.69
N ALA A 59 0.47 -2.66 16.19
CA ALA A 59 0.98 -2.67 17.57
C ALA A 59 -0.21 -2.54 18.54
N PRO A 60 -0.43 -3.44 19.53
CA PRO A 60 0.51 -4.31 20.25
C PRO A 60 0.52 -5.81 19.85
N PHE A 61 -0.26 -6.24 18.86
CA PHE A 61 -0.46 -7.66 18.56
C PHE A 61 0.68 -8.25 17.72
N GLU A 62 1.18 -7.50 16.75
CA GLU A 62 2.28 -7.94 15.91
C GLU A 62 3.29 -6.81 15.68
N ARG A 63 4.54 -7.06 16.08
CA ARG A 63 5.64 -6.10 15.92
C ARG A 63 5.99 -5.95 14.44
N ASP A 64 6.26 -4.71 14.03
CA ASP A 64 6.70 -4.35 12.68
C ASP A 64 5.72 -4.76 11.56
N HIS A 65 4.43 -4.78 11.89
CA HIS A 65 3.36 -5.11 10.95
C HIS A 65 2.45 -3.89 10.72
N THR A 66 2.31 -3.51 9.44
CA THR A 66 1.55 -2.34 9.01
C THR A 66 0.61 -2.74 7.90
N CYS A 67 -0.68 -2.47 8.07
CA CYS A 67 -1.68 -2.65 7.03
C CYS A 67 -1.88 -1.33 6.29
N VAL A 68 -1.65 -1.34 4.99
CA VAL A 68 -1.90 -0.20 4.11
C VAL A 68 -3.16 -0.47 3.30
N ILE A 69 -4.04 0.53 3.28
CA ILE A 69 -5.30 0.51 2.54
C ILE A 69 -5.22 1.60 1.47
N GLY A 70 -5.68 1.30 0.26
CA GLY A 70 -5.71 2.29 -0.80
C GLY A 70 -6.58 1.89 -1.97
N GLY A 71 -6.47 2.64 -3.05
CA GLY A 71 -7.17 2.34 -4.30
C GLY A 71 -6.21 2.11 -5.47
N TYR A 72 -6.60 1.22 -6.38
CA TYR A 72 -5.88 0.93 -7.61
C TYR A 72 -6.50 1.71 -8.78
N ARG A 73 -5.69 2.50 -9.50
CA ARG A 73 -6.15 3.37 -10.61
C ARG A 73 -7.36 4.25 -10.24
N MET A 74 -7.34 4.83 -9.04
CA MET A 74 -8.41 5.73 -8.61
C MET A 74 -8.48 6.96 -9.53
N PRO A 75 -9.69 7.35 -10.00
CA PRO A 75 -9.84 8.57 -10.76
C PRO A 75 -9.52 9.74 -9.85
N LYS A 76 -8.85 10.77 -10.36
CA LYS A 76 -8.67 12.01 -9.60
C LYS A 76 -10.06 12.52 -9.25
N LYS A 77 -10.42 12.52 -7.97
CA LYS A 77 -11.69 13.04 -7.45
C LYS A 77 -11.89 14.41 -8.11
N GLN A 78 -12.88 14.54 -8.99
CA GLN A 78 -13.31 15.87 -9.43
C GLN A 78 -13.75 16.57 -8.14
N LYS A 79 -13.14 17.72 -7.85
CA LYS A 79 -13.67 18.63 -6.84
C LYS A 79 -15.08 19.00 -7.32
N THR A 80 -16.11 18.39 -6.74
CA THR A 80 -17.43 18.98 -6.77
C THR A 80 -17.29 20.28 -6.01
N ALA A 81 -17.15 21.39 -6.75
CA ALA A 81 -17.28 22.72 -6.22
C ALA A 81 -18.71 22.83 -5.69
N ALA A 82 -18.83 22.88 -4.36
CA ALA A 82 -20.02 23.39 -3.70
C ALA A 82 -19.89 24.91 -3.59
#